data_AF-A0A3D4BNR5-F1
#
_entry.id   AF-A0A3D4BNR5-F1
#
_cell.length_a   1.000
_cell.length_b   1.000
_cell.length_c   1.000
_cell.angle_alpha   90.00
_cell.angle_beta   90.00
_cell.angle_gamma   90.00
#
_symmetry.space_group_name_H-M   'P 1'
#
loop_
_entity.id
_entity.type
_entity.pdbx_description
1 polymer ?
#
loop_
_entity_poly.entity_id
_entity_poly.type
_entity_poly.pdbx_seq_one_letter_code
_entity_poly.pdbx_strand_id
1 'polypeptide(L)'
;GFGMRYAMQSGYLAARGIIENISYADLCKTHIKPQMEASLINRWMFARLGNSGYKAVLKTLAGSEDILPLFQKRHRLSGIMKRSLLPFAKLWFRPRLQDKQCMHENCSCVWCKHGKHDYAEIETNC
;
A
#
# COMPACT_ATOMS: atom_id res chain seq x y z
N GLY A 1 7.25 5.32 -5.50
CA GLY A 1 8.03 4.10 -5.71
C GLY A 1 8.47 3.49 -4.41
N PHE A 2 7.56 2.91 -3.62
CA PHE A 2 7.89 2.28 -2.34
C PHE A 2 7.99 0.74 -2.44
N GLY A 3 7.80 0.18 -3.63
CA GLY A 3 7.71 -1.27 -3.86
C GLY A 3 8.95 -2.03 -3.39
N MET A 4 10.16 -1.54 -3.72
CA MET A 4 11.41 -2.19 -3.29
C MET A 4 11.55 -2.22 -1.76
N ARG A 5 11.23 -1.12 -1.07
CA ARG A 5 11.27 -1.06 0.38
C ARG A 5 10.29 -2.06 1.01
N TYR A 6 9.08 -2.19 0.45
CA TYR A 6 8.10 -3.16 0.94
C TYR A 6 8.49 -4.60 0.61
N ALA A 7 9.14 -4.87 -0.53
CA ALA A 7 9.65 -6.20 -0.85
C ALA A 7 10.73 -6.64 0.15
N MET A 8 11.68 -5.76 0.47
CA MET A 8 12.69 -6.05 1.50
C MET A 8 12.06 -6.22 2.88
N GLN A 9 11.13 -5.34 3.25
CA GLN A 9 10.47 -5.38 4.56
C GLN A 9 9.58 -6.62 4.74
N SER A 10 8.87 -7.03 3.69
CA SER A 10 8.08 -8.28 3.71
C SER A 10 8.98 -9.51 3.80
N GLY A 11 10.09 -9.56 3.04
CA GLY A 11 11.08 -10.64 3.17
C GLY A 11 11.66 -10.74 4.58
N TYR A 12 11.99 -9.62 5.20
CA TYR A 12 12.43 -9.58 6.60
C TYR A 12 11.36 -10.11 7.57
N LEU A 13 10.11 -9.68 7.43
CA LEU A 13 9.02 -10.14 8.30
C LEU A 13 8.69 -11.62 8.09
N ALA A 14 8.83 -12.14 6.86
CA ALA A 14 8.66 -13.55 6.57
C ALA A 14 9.74 -14.38 7.27
N ALA A 15 11.02 -14.00 7.12
CA ALA A 15 12.11 -14.67 7.83
C ALA A 15 11.91 -14.64 9.35
N ARG A 16 11.49 -13.48 9.89
CA ARG A 16 11.21 -13.33 11.31
C ARG A 16 10.04 -14.20 11.80
N GLY A 17 8.96 -14.29 11.01
CA GLY A 17 7.83 -15.16 11.33
C GLY A 17 8.22 -16.63 11.42
N ILE A 18 9.12 -17.09 10.53
CA ILE A 18 9.66 -18.45 10.54
C ILE A 18 10.55 -18.68 11.78
N ILE A 19 11.46 -17.76 12.10
CA ILE A 19 12.42 -17.91 13.21
C ILE A 19 11.72 -17.82 14.57
N GLU A 20 10.81 -16.86 14.75
CA GLU A 20 10.13 -16.60 16.03
C GLU A 20 8.82 -17.40 16.18
N ASN A 21 8.42 -18.18 15.16
CA ASN A 21 7.14 -18.89 15.08
C ASN A 21 5.93 -17.97 15.34
N ILE A 22 5.93 -16.81 14.67
CA ILE A 22 4.90 -15.78 14.76
C ILE A 22 4.17 -15.68 13.42
N SER A 23 2.86 -15.47 13.46
CA SER A 23 2.04 -15.24 12.28
C SER A 23 2.58 -14.09 11.42
N TYR A 24 3.02 -14.43 10.20
CA TYR A 24 3.45 -13.46 9.19
C TYR A 24 2.31 -12.48 8.82
N ALA A 25 1.06 -12.97 8.82
CA ALA A 25 -0.10 -12.14 8.52
C ALA A 25 -0.27 -11.01 9.54
N ASP A 26 -0.05 -11.28 10.82
CA ASP A 26 -0.15 -10.28 11.88
C ASP A 26 1.01 -9.26 11.82
N LEU A 27 2.21 -9.72 11.50
CA LEU A 27 3.36 -8.86 11.24
C LEU A 27 3.12 -7.93 10.04
N CYS A 28 2.54 -8.44 8.96
CA CYS A 28 2.16 -7.62 7.81
C CYS A 28 1.06 -6.60 8.14
N LYS A 29 0.06 -7.01 8.92
CA LYS A 29 -1.06 -6.15 9.32
C LYS A 29 -0.61 -4.98 10.19
N THR A 30 0.41 -5.19 11.01
CA THR A 30 0.96 -4.17 11.92
C THR A 30 1.99 -3.28 11.23
N HIS A 31 2.89 -3.83 10.42
CA HIS A 31 4.02 -3.09 9.87
C HIS A 31 3.83 -2.59 8.43
N ILE A 32 3.15 -3.35 7.57
CA ILE A 32 3.03 -3.05 6.14
C ILE A 32 1.72 -2.32 5.84
N LYS A 33 0.60 -2.84 6.34
CA LYS A 33 -0.74 -2.30 6.04
C LYS A 33 -0.88 -0.80 6.31
N PRO A 34 -0.42 -0.23 7.45
CA PRO A 34 -0.57 1.20 7.70
C PRO A 34 0.20 2.09 6.71
N GLN A 35 1.32 1.57 6.18
CA GLN A 35 2.17 2.28 5.22
C GLN A 35 1.56 2.22 3.81
N MET A 36 0.95 1.09 3.44
CA MET A 36 0.19 0.97 2.19
C MET A 36 -1.03 1.89 2.18
N GLU A 37 -1.78 1.94 3.28
CA GLU A 37 -2.94 2.83 3.42
C GLU A 37 -2.55 4.31 3.32
N ALA A 38 -1.45 4.71 3.98
CA ALA A 38 -0.92 6.07 3.84
C ALA A 38 -0.51 6.38 2.39
N SER A 39 0.13 5.44 1.71
CA SER A 39 0.51 5.58 0.30
C SER A 39 -0.71 5.72 -0.62
N LEU A 40 -1.80 5.00 -0.32
CA LEU A 40 -3.06 5.08 -1.05
C LEU A 40 -3.71 6.47 -0.89
N ILE A 41 -3.78 6.97 0.33
CA ILE A 41 -4.33 8.31 0.63
C ILE A 41 -3.50 9.39 -0.06
N ASN A 42 -2.17 9.31 0.02
CA ASN A 42 -1.29 10.24 -0.67
C ASN A 42 -1.55 10.23 -2.17
N ARG A 43 -1.64 9.05 -2.78
CA ARG A 43 -1.93 8.91 -4.22
C ARG A 43 -3.28 9.52 -4.59
N TRP A 44 -4.33 9.25 -3.80
CA TRP A 44 -5.66 9.80 -4.03
C TRP A 44 -5.66 11.34 -3.96
N MET A 45 -5.02 11.89 -2.93
CA MET A 45 -4.94 13.33 -2.71
C MET A 45 -4.15 14.02 -3.82
N PHE A 46 -2.98 13.51 -4.21
CA PHE A 46 -2.21 14.07 -5.32
C PHE A 46 -2.93 13.91 -6.67
N ALA A 47 -3.67 12.82 -6.88
CA ALA A 47 -4.49 12.65 -8.08
C ALA A 47 -5.64 13.68 -8.14
N ARG A 48 -6.16 14.14 -7.00
CA ARG A 48 -7.23 15.13 -6.93
C ARG A 48 -6.75 16.58 -6.99
N LEU A 49 -5.54 16.86 -6.47
CA LEU A 49 -4.97 18.20 -6.36
C LEU A 49 -4.61 18.85 -7.71
N GLY A 50 -4.51 18.09 -8.79
CA GLY A 50 -4.22 18.59 -10.14
C GLY A 50 -2.93 19.42 -10.22
N ASN A 51 -2.76 20.18 -11.30
CA ASN A 51 -1.52 20.95 -11.53
C ASN A 51 -1.36 22.14 -10.57
N SER A 52 -2.46 22.80 -10.18
CA SER A 52 -2.40 23.95 -9.27
C SER A 52 -2.02 23.55 -7.85
N GLY A 53 -2.55 22.42 -7.35
CA GLY A 53 -2.16 21.89 -6.05
C GLY A 53 -0.71 21.41 -6.04
N TYR A 54 -0.22 20.85 -7.15
CA TYR A 54 1.19 20.49 -7.30
C TYR A 54 2.11 21.72 -7.24
N LYS A 55 1.76 22.81 -7.94
CA LYS A 55 2.50 24.07 -7.90
C LYS A 55 2.54 24.68 -6.50
N ALA A 56 1.41 24.65 -5.78
CA ALA A 56 1.36 25.14 -4.40
C ALA A 56 2.28 24.33 -3.48
N VAL A 57 2.22 23.00 -3.57
CA VAL A 57 3.11 22.11 -2.80
C VAL A 57 4.58 22.38 -3.15
N LEU A 58 4.92 22.46 -4.43
CA LEU A 58 6.29 22.77 -4.87
C LEU A 58 6.77 24.14 -4.39
N LYS A 59 5.91 25.16 -4.40
CA LYS A 59 6.25 26.50 -3.89
C LYS A 59 6.52 26.48 -2.39
N THR A 60 5.74 25.72 -1.63
CA THR A 60 5.98 25.53 -0.18
C THR A 60 7.27 24.75 0.07
N LEU A 61 7.59 23.75 -0.74
CA LEU A 61 8.81 22.94 -0.61
C LEU A 61 10.07 23.70 -1.04
N ALA A 62 9.97 24.58 -2.04
CA ALA A 62 11.08 25.41 -2.50
C ALA A 62 11.51 26.47 -1.48
N GLY A 63 10.61 26.86 -0.57
CA GLY A 63 10.89 27.80 0.52
C GLY A 63 11.35 27.15 1.82
N SER A 64 11.45 25.81 1.88
CA SER A 64 11.89 25.08 3.07
C SER A 64 13.26 24.45 2.84
N GLU A 65 14.26 24.82 3.64
CA GLU A 65 15.60 24.22 3.59
C GLU A 65 15.58 22.71 3.91
N ASP A 66 14.63 22.26 4.75
CA ASP A 66 14.46 20.85 5.13
C ASP A 66 13.12 20.26 4.67
N ILE A 67 13.17 19.57 3.53
CA ILE A 67 12.02 18.95 2.87
C ILE A 67 11.67 17.57 3.48
N LEU A 68 12.68 16.88 4.01
CA LEU A 68 12.61 15.53 4.60
C LEU A 68 11.63 15.40 5.80
N PRO A 69 11.66 16.28 6.81
CA PRO A 69 10.76 16.15 7.97
C PRO A 69 9.29 16.37 7.59
N LEU A 70 8.99 17.21 6.60
CA LEU A 70 7.63 17.47 6.13
C LEU A 70 7.01 16.23 5.45
N PHE A 71 7.81 15.52 4.63
CA PHE A 71 7.36 14.26 4.03
C PHE A 71 7.22 13.14 5.08
N GLN A 72 8.17 13.01 6.00
CA GLN A 72 8.12 11.99 7.06
C GLN A 72 6.90 12.17 7.98
N LYS A 73 6.56 13.40 8.35
CA LYS A 73 5.37 13.69 9.17
C LYS A 73 4.07 13.37 8.42
N ARG A 74 4.05 13.53 7.10
CA ARG A 74 2.91 13.15 6.24
C ARG A 74 2.84 11.63 6.00
N HIS A 75 3.96 10.90 6.03
CA HIS A 75 3.93 9.43 6.09
C HIS A 75 3.29 8.93 7.39
N ARG A 76 3.44 9.68 8.48
CA ARG A 76 2.65 9.55 9.72
C ARG A 76 1.38 10.40 9.68
N LEU A 77 0.54 10.24 8.65
CA LEU A 77 -0.80 10.81 8.65
C LEU A 77 -1.48 10.48 10.01
N SER A 78 -1.97 11.51 10.72
CA SER A 78 -2.64 11.35 12.02
C SER A 78 -3.76 10.30 11.90
N GLY A 79 -3.91 9.42 12.89
CA GLY A 79 -4.83 8.28 12.83
C GLY A 79 -6.28 8.67 12.50
N ILE A 80 -6.70 9.87 12.92
CA ILE A 80 -8.03 10.43 12.64
C ILE A 80 -8.19 10.76 11.15
N MET A 81 -7.20 11.42 10.55
CA MET A 81 -7.19 11.75 9.12
C MET A 81 -7.12 10.48 8.25
N LYS A 82 -6.39 9.45 8.69
CA LYS A 82 -6.40 8.15 8.00
C LYS A 82 -7.79 7.54 7.99
N ARG A 83 -8.49 7.53 9.13
CA ARG A 83 -9.81 6.88 9.27
C ARG A 83 -10.87 7.52 8.37
N SER A 84 -10.83 8.82 8.17
CA SER A 84 -11.78 9.54 7.31
C SER A 84 -11.40 9.48 5.83
N LEU A 85 -10.13 9.67 5.45
CA LEU A 85 -9.73 9.72 4.04
C LEU A 85 -9.58 8.33 3.40
N LEU A 86 -9.27 7.30 4.19
CA LEU A 86 -9.10 5.93 3.68
C LEU A 86 -10.31 5.35 2.94
N PRO A 87 -11.57 5.46 3.42
CA PRO A 87 -12.72 4.94 2.68
C PRO A 87 -12.88 5.61 1.31
N PHE A 88 -12.67 6.93 1.21
CA PHE A 88 -12.72 7.65 -0.08
C PHE A 88 -11.60 7.21 -1.01
N ALA A 89 -10.39 7.04 -0.48
CA ALA A 89 -9.24 6.57 -1.25
C ALA A 89 -9.45 5.14 -1.77
N LYS A 90 -10.01 4.24 -0.95
CA LYS A 90 -10.35 2.86 -1.34
C LYS A 90 -11.45 2.82 -2.41
N LEU A 91 -12.50 3.64 -2.27
CA LEU A 91 -13.58 3.72 -3.25
C LEU A 91 -13.10 4.22 -4.61
N TRP A 92 -12.16 5.17 -4.62
CA TRP A 92 -11.58 5.70 -5.85
C TRP A 92 -10.55 4.74 -6.48
N PHE A 93 -9.88 3.94 -5.66
CA PHE A 93 -8.82 3.06 -6.14
C PHE A 93 -9.36 1.95 -7.02
N ARG A 94 -9.04 2.01 -8.31
CA ARG A 94 -9.26 0.91 -9.25
C ARG A 94 -7.95 0.17 -9.51
N PRO A 95 -7.87 -1.15 -9.23
CA PRO A 95 -6.72 -1.97 -9.62
C PRO A 95 -6.55 -1.87 -11.14
N ARG A 96 -5.40 -1.36 -11.58
CA ARG A 96 -5.07 -1.25 -13.01
C ARG A 96 -4.34 -2.47 -13.56
N LEU A 97 -3.80 -3.32 -12.67
CA LEU A 97 -3.18 -4.57 -13.08
C LEU A 97 -4.28 -5.60 -13.31
N GLN A 98 -4.44 -5.96 -14.57
CA GLN A 98 -5.21 -7.12 -15.02
C GLN A 98 -4.22 -8.05 -15.69
N ASP A 99 -4.24 -9.32 -15.30
CA ASP A 99 -3.45 -10.33 -15.97
C ASP A 99 -4.09 -10.61 -17.34
N LYS A 100 -3.36 -10.26 -18.41
CA LYS A 100 -3.84 -10.43 -19.79
C LYS A 100 -3.85 -11.89 -20.22
N GLN A 101 -3.19 -12.79 -19.48
CA GLN A 101 -3.11 -14.22 -19.77
C GLN A 101 -4.13 -15.04 -18.98
N CYS A 102 -5.09 -14.40 -18.31
CA CYS A 102 -6.13 -15.11 -17.57
C CYS A 102 -7.04 -15.90 -18.51
N MET A 103 -7.03 -17.23 -18.37
CA MET A 103 -7.89 -18.14 -19.13
C MET A 103 -9.24 -18.48 -18.46
N HIS A 104 -9.57 -17.86 -17.33
CA HIS A 104 -10.88 -17.93 -16.63
C HIS A 104 -11.38 -19.32 -16.16
N GLU A 105 -10.84 -20.45 -16.62
CA GLU A 105 -11.37 -21.81 -16.32
C GLU A 105 -10.61 -22.58 -15.23
N ASN A 106 -9.45 -22.10 -14.78
CA ASN A 106 -8.73 -22.56 -13.57
C ASN A 106 -7.57 -21.59 -13.33
N CYS A 107 -7.89 -20.38 -12.85
CA CYS A 107 -6.93 -19.27 -12.85
C CYS A 107 -6.02 -19.31 -11.62
N SER A 108 -4.72 -19.54 -11.85
CA SER A 108 -3.63 -19.33 -10.88
C SER A 108 -3.11 -17.88 -10.87
N CYS A 109 -3.85 -16.97 -11.49
CA CYS A 109 -3.37 -15.64 -11.80
C CYS A 109 -3.40 -14.73 -10.55
N VAL A 110 -2.22 -14.28 -10.14
CA VAL A 110 -1.99 -13.51 -8.89
C VAL A 110 -2.83 -12.22 -8.79
N TRP A 111 -3.23 -11.64 -9.92
CA TRP A 111 -3.98 -10.37 -9.99
C TRP A 111 -5.39 -10.49 -10.56
N CYS A 112 -5.89 -11.72 -10.72
CA CYS A 112 -7.23 -11.94 -11.24
C CYS A 112 -8.29 -11.83 -10.14
N LYS A 113 -9.49 -11.34 -10.50
CA LYS A 113 -10.64 -11.20 -9.60
C LYS A 113 -11.68 -12.32 -9.77
N HIS A 114 -11.39 -13.32 -10.60
CA HIS A 114 -12.31 -14.41 -10.91
C HIS A 114 -12.03 -15.61 -10.00
N GLY A 115 -13.08 -16.18 -9.42
CA GLY A 115 -13.04 -17.46 -8.71
C GLY A 115 -12.33 -17.45 -7.36
N LYS A 116 -12.36 -18.61 -6.69
CA LYS A 116 -11.49 -18.93 -5.56
C LYS A 116 -10.11 -19.31 -6.13
N HIS A 117 -9.06 -18.75 -5.54
CA HIS A 117 -7.67 -19.01 -5.94
C HIS A 117 -7.09 -20.16 -5.12
N ASP A 118 -6.53 -21.18 -5.77
CA ASP A 118 -5.98 -22.38 -5.11
C ASP A 118 -4.85 -22.05 -4.11
N TYR A 119 -4.09 -20.97 -4.32
CA TYR A 119 -3.03 -20.57 -3.39
C TYR A 119 -3.55 -19.95 -2.08
N ALA A 120 -4.83 -19.55 -2.01
CA ALA A 120 -5.42 -19.00 -0.79
C ALA A 120 -5.70 -20.07 0.28
N GLU A 121 -5.73 -21.35 -0.10
CA GLU A 121 -5.92 -22.46 0.85
C GLU A 121 -4.64 -22.79 1.63
N ILE A 122 -3.46 -22.47 1.06
CA ILE A 122 -2.16 -22.76 1.66
C ILE A 122 -1.93 -21.94 2.94
N GLU A 123 -2.50 -20.72 3.04
CA GLU A 123 -2.38 -19.87 4.24
C GLU A 123 -3.29 -20.31 5.40
N THR A 124 -4.22 -21.24 5.20
CA THR A 124 -5.17 -21.66 6.26
C THR A 124 -4.73 -22.85 7.10
N ASN A 125 -3.62 -23.51 6.73
CA ASN A 125 -3.12 -24.73 7.39
C ASN A 125 -1.71 -24.59 7.97
N CYS A 126 -1.26 -23.37 8.29
CA CYS A 126 0.00 -23.14 9.01
C CYS A 126 -0.19 -22.20 10.21
#